data_AF-A0A937YPC6-F1
#
_entry.id   AF-A0A937YPC6-F1
#
_cell.length_a   1.000
_cell.length_b   1.000
_cell.length_c   1.000
_cell.angle_alpha   90.00
_cell.angle_beta   90.00
_cell.angle_gamma   90.00
#
_symmetry.space_group_name_H-M   'P 1'
#
loop_
_entity.id
_entity.type
_entity.pdbx_description
1 polymer ?
#
loop_
_entity_poly.entity_id
_entity_poly.type
_entity_poly.pdbx_seq_one_letter_code
_entity_poly.pdbx_strand_id
1 'polypeptide(L)'
;MDARRRLLDDLAKLVTASAGLLHGAGREAETLLRQRLERLADRMDLVTREEFDAVKAMAAEARAQNAKLAERLARLEGRAPKPAGRNRRKRA
;
A
#
# COMPACT_ATOMS: atom_id res chain seq x y z
N MET A 1 -48.16 30.36 31.29
CA MET A 1 -47.97 29.15 30.45
C MET A 1 -47.18 29.47 29.17
N ASP A 2 -46.51 30.63 29.10
CA ASP A 2 -46.08 31.25 27.83
C ASP A 2 -44.58 31.09 27.53
N ALA A 3 -43.75 30.96 28.57
CA ALA A 3 -42.30 30.76 28.42
C ALA A 3 -41.97 29.44 27.70
N ARG A 4 -42.73 28.37 27.98
CA ARG A 4 -42.53 27.06 27.35
C ARG A 4 -42.89 27.06 25.87
N ARG A 5 -43.92 27.82 25.47
CA ARG A 5 -44.34 27.95 24.06
C ARG A 5 -43.31 28.73 23.23
N ARG A 6 -42.70 29.77 23.80
CA ARG A 6 -41.62 30.54 23.15
C ARG A 6 -40.36 29.72 22.92
N LEU A 7 -39.91 28.95 23.91
CA LEU A 7 -38.74 28.06 23.75
C LEU A 7 -38.94 27.01 22.66
N LEU A 8 -40.17 26.46 22.54
CA LEU A 8 -40.50 25.51 21.49
C LEU A 8 -40.57 26.17 20.11
N ASP A 9 -41.07 27.42 20.01
CA ASP A 9 -41.12 28.20 18.77
C ASP A 9 -39.72 28.60 18.27
N ASP A 10 -38.83 28.99 19.19
CA ASP A 10 -37.43 29.28 18.85
C ASP A 10 -36.68 28.01 18.42
N LEU A 11 -36.95 26.87 19.06
CA LEU A 11 -36.42 25.57 18.64
C LEU A 11 -36.96 25.18 17.25
N ALA A 12 -38.25 25.39 16.98
CA ALA A 12 -38.86 25.11 15.69
C ALA A 12 -38.30 26.00 14.58
N LYS A 13 -38.08 27.28 14.85
CA LYS A 13 -37.40 28.21 13.92
C LYS A 13 -35.96 27.78 13.68
N LEU A 14 -35.26 27.35 14.72
CA LEU A 14 -33.88 26.88 14.60
C LEU A 14 -33.79 25.57 13.82
N VAL A 15 -34.72 24.64 14.03
CA VAL A 15 -34.85 23.39 13.26
C VAL A 15 -35.23 23.66 11.80
N THR A 16 -36.10 24.63 11.54
CA THR A 16 -36.51 25.00 10.18
C THR A 16 -35.39 25.72 9.44
N ALA A 17 -34.67 26.61 10.12
CA ALA A 17 -33.48 27.28 9.58
C ALA A 17 -32.33 26.30 9.36
N SER A 18 -32.15 25.30 10.23
CA SER A 18 -31.12 24.27 10.08
C SER A 18 -31.49 23.19 9.05
N ALA A 19 -32.78 22.88 8.83
CA ALA A 19 -33.21 21.99 7.77
C ALA A 19 -32.78 22.47 6.37
N GLY A 20 -32.77 23.78 6.13
CA GLY A 20 -32.24 24.38 4.90
C GLY A 20 -30.71 24.27 4.78
N LEU A 21 -29.99 24.34 5.90
CA LEU A 21 -28.54 24.17 5.95
C LEU A 21 -28.14 22.70 5.69
N LEU A 22 -28.89 21.72 6.20
CA LEU A 22 -28.56 20.29 6.07
C LEU A 22 -28.53 19.81 4.61
N HIS A 23 -29.35 20.38 3.72
CA HIS A 23 -29.41 19.95 2.32
C HIS A 23 -28.19 20.42 1.48
N GLY A 24 -27.60 21.57 1.82
CA GLY A 24 -26.37 22.09 1.20
C GLY A 24 -25.10 21.66 1.93
N ALA A 25 -25.11 21.71 3.27
CA ALA A 25 -23.98 21.37 4.12
C ALA A 25 -23.57 19.90 4.00
N GLY A 26 -24.50 18.98 3.70
CA GLY A 26 -24.17 17.58 3.46
C GLY A 26 -23.23 17.39 2.25
N ARG A 27 -23.52 18.05 1.12
CA ARG A 27 -22.68 17.99 -0.08
C ARG A 27 -21.33 18.68 0.10
N GLU A 28 -21.32 19.81 0.81
CA GLU A 28 -20.09 20.51 1.16
C GLU A 28 -19.23 19.71 2.12
N ALA A 29 -19.83 19.08 3.14
CA ALA A 29 -19.14 18.18 4.06
C ALA A 29 -18.58 16.95 3.36
N GLU A 30 -19.33 16.33 2.43
CA GLU A 30 -18.85 15.21 1.63
C GLU A 30 -17.65 15.62 0.76
N THR A 31 -17.71 16.79 0.14
CA THR A 31 -16.61 17.32 -0.68
C THR A 31 -15.36 17.58 0.17
N LEU A 32 -15.52 18.19 1.35
CA LEU A 32 -14.42 18.43 2.28
C LEU A 32 -13.79 17.13 2.81
N LEU A 33 -14.62 16.13 3.13
CA LEU A 33 -14.20 14.79 3.52
C LEU A 33 -13.39 14.12 2.41
N ARG A 34 -13.90 14.13 1.17
CA ARG A 34 -13.22 13.56 0.01
C ARG A 34 -11.85 14.20 -0.20
N GLN A 35 -11.77 15.52 -0.20
CA GLN A 35 -10.49 16.23 -0.31
C GLN A 35 -9.55 15.92 0.85
N ARG A 36 -10.07 15.69 2.07
CA ARG A 36 -9.24 15.32 3.22
C ARG A 36 -8.69 13.90 3.09
N LEU A 37 -9.49 12.97 2.56
CA LEU A 37 -9.08 11.60 2.28
C LEU A 37 -8.06 11.54 1.13
N GLU A 38 -8.27 12.28 0.04
CA GLU A 38 -7.28 12.41 -1.06
C GLU A 38 -5.94 12.93 -0.52
N ARG A 39 -5.96 14.03 0.24
CA ARG A 39 -4.73 14.56 0.88
C ARG A 39 -4.10 13.64 1.91
N LEU A 40 -4.84 12.68 2.46
CA LEU A 40 -4.29 11.67 3.36
C LEU A 40 -3.66 10.54 2.54
N ALA A 41 -4.35 10.09 1.49
CA ALA A 41 -3.86 9.10 0.55
C ALA A 41 -2.57 9.56 -0.16
N ASP A 42 -2.48 10.83 -0.56
CA ASP A 42 -1.26 11.41 -1.15
C ASP A 42 -0.07 11.46 -0.17
N ARG A 43 -0.34 11.51 1.14
CA ARG A 43 0.70 11.51 2.19
C ARG A 43 1.10 10.12 2.62
N MET A 44 0.23 9.14 2.40
CA MET A 44 0.60 7.75 2.57
C MET A 44 1.39 7.41 1.30
N ASP A 45 2.68 7.09 1.41
CA ASP A 45 3.51 6.68 0.27
C ASP A 45 3.01 5.34 -0.30
N LEU A 46 1.82 5.36 -0.93
CA LEU A 46 1.12 4.21 -1.43
C LEU A 46 1.69 3.84 -2.80
N VAL A 47 2.05 2.57 -2.92
CA VAL A 47 2.45 2.00 -4.21
C VAL A 47 1.19 1.82 -5.06
N THR A 48 1.25 2.25 -6.31
CA THR A 48 0.13 2.03 -7.22
C THR A 48 -0.10 0.54 -7.42
N ARG A 49 -1.34 0.17 -7.77
CA ARG A 49 -1.66 -1.24 -7.99
C ARG A 49 -0.81 -1.85 -9.11
N GLU A 50 -0.54 -1.08 -10.15
CA GLU A 50 0.27 -1.51 -11.29
C GLU A 50 1.74 -1.75 -10.90
N GLU A 51 2.35 -0.82 -10.15
CA GLU A 51 3.72 -1.00 -9.63
C GLU A 51 3.81 -2.22 -8.71
N PHE A 52 2.82 -2.43 -7.85
CA PHE A 52 2.75 -3.60 -6.99
C PHE A 52 2.68 -4.90 -7.80
N ASP A 53 1.82 -4.95 -8.81
CA ASP A 53 1.66 -6.13 -9.66
C ASP A 53 2.92 -6.39 -10.51
N ALA A 54 3.58 -5.34 -11.00
CA ALA A 54 4.87 -5.44 -11.71
C ALA A 54 5.97 -6.02 -10.82
N VAL A 55 6.16 -5.49 -9.61
CA VAL A 55 7.16 -5.98 -8.66
C VAL A 55 6.84 -7.40 -8.21
N LYS A 56 5.56 -7.74 -8.04
CA LYS A 56 5.11 -9.09 -7.71
C LYS A 56 5.48 -10.10 -8.80
N ALA A 57 5.26 -9.75 -10.07
CA ALA A 57 5.64 -10.58 -11.21
C ALA A 57 7.17 -10.76 -11.28
N MET A 58 7.93 -9.67 -11.17
CA MET A 58 9.40 -9.70 -11.14
C MET A 58 9.93 -10.56 -9.98
N ALA A 59 9.34 -10.45 -8.80
CA ALA A 59 9.74 -11.25 -7.63
C ALA A 59 9.41 -12.75 -7.81
N ALA A 60 8.34 -13.09 -8.51
CA ALA A 60 8.02 -14.48 -8.83
C ALA A 60 9.03 -15.06 -9.84
N GLU A 61 9.34 -14.30 -10.89
CA GLU A 61 10.33 -14.71 -11.89
C GLU A 61 11.73 -14.87 -11.29
N ALA A 62 12.17 -13.91 -10.48
CA ALA A 62 13.47 -13.96 -9.81
C ALA A 62 13.60 -15.21 -8.92
N ARG A 63 12.55 -15.61 -8.19
CA ARG A 63 12.56 -16.86 -7.41
C ARG A 63 12.72 -18.09 -8.29
N ALA A 64 12.03 -18.14 -9.43
CA ALA A 64 12.15 -19.24 -10.38
C ALA A 64 13.56 -19.30 -11.00
N GLN A 65 14.13 -18.16 -11.37
CA GLN A 65 15.50 -18.08 -11.89
C GLN A 65 16.53 -18.50 -10.83
N ASN A 66 16.36 -18.06 -9.58
CA ASN A 66 17.24 -18.45 -8.46
C ASN A 66 17.23 -19.97 -8.22
N ALA A 67 16.07 -20.62 -8.26
CA ALA A 67 15.99 -22.07 -8.14
C ALA A 67 16.79 -22.78 -9.25
N LYS A 68 16.63 -22.35 -10.51
CA LYS A 68 17.40 -22.88 -11.64
C LYS A 68 18.91 -22.66 -11.49
N LEU A 69 19.32 -21.49 -11.02
CA LEU A 69 20.73 -21.18 -10.77
C LEU A 69 21.30 -22.03 -9.63
N ALA A 70 20.54 -22.23 -8.55
CA ALA A 70 20.94 -23.10 -7.45
C ALA A 70 21.15 -24.54 -7.91
N GLU A 71 20.27 -25.09 -8.75
CA GLU A 71 20.46 -26.41 -9.34
C GLU A 71 21.72 -26.50 -10.20
N ARG A 72 21.99 -25.46 -11.01
CA ARG A 72 23.21 -25.41 -11.83
C ARG A 72 24.46 -25.34 -10.97
N LEU A 73 24.46 -24.54 -9.91
CA LEU A 73 25.57 -24.45 -8.96
C LEU A 73 25.83 -25.80 -8.29
N ALA A 74 24.80 -26.46 -7.76
CA ALA A 74 24.94 -27.78 -7.15
C ALA A 74 25.56 -28.81 -8.11
N ARG A 75 25.17 -28.80 -9.39
CA ARG A 75 25.77 -29.67 -10.41
C ARG A 75 27.23 -29.35 -10.68
N LEU A 76 27.59 -28.07 -10.73
CA LEU A 76 28.97 -27.63 -11.02
C LEU A 76 29.90 -27.86 -9.83
N GLU A 77 29.43 -27.57 -8.61
CA GLU A 77 30.17 -27.79 -7.37
C GLU A 77 30.38 -29.29 -7.11
N GLY A 78 29.37 -30.12 -7.38
CA GLY A 78 29.53 -31.59 -7.33
C GLY A 78 30.42 -32.17 -8.44
N ARG A 79 30.68 -31.41 -9.51
CA ARG A 79 31.50 -31.82 -10.66
C ARG A 79 32.92 -31.24 -10.63
N ALA A 80 33.23 -30.31 -9.74
CA ALA A 80 34.55 -29.67 -9.70
C ALA A 80 35.62 -30.72 -9.28
N PRO A 81 36.56 -31.10 -10.16
CA PRO A 81 37.67 -31.94 -9.75
C PRO A 81 38.56 -31.11 -8.82
N LYS A 82 38.71 -31.57 -7.57
CA LYS A 82 39.71 -31.06 -6.62
C LYS A 82 41.05 -31.03 -7.37
N PRO A 83 41.71 -29.87 -7.55
CA PRO A 83 42.94 -29.81 -8.29
C PRO A 83 43.96 -30.70 -7.57
N ALA A 84 44.26 -31.85 -8.17
CA ALA A 84 45.26 -32.78 -7.68
C ALA A 84 46.57 -32.00 -7.57
N GLY A 85 47.11 -31.95 -6.34
CA GLY A 85 48.33 -31.23 -6.03
C GLY A 85 49.40 -31.56 -7.06
N ARG A 86 49.84 -30.52 -7.79
CA ARG A 86 50.96 -30.61 -8.72
C ARG A 86 52.14 -31.20 -7.97
N ASN A 87 52.47 -32.44 -8.34
CA ASN A 87 53.66 -33.16 -7.95
C ASN A 87 54.91 -32.31 -8.26
N ARG A 88 55.34 -31.49 -7.28
CA ARG A 88 56.55 -30.65 -7.35
C ARG A 88 57.76 -31.28 -6.66
N ARG A 89 57.75 -32.59 -6.40
CA ARG A 89 58.90 -33.29 -5.78
C ARG A 89 59.33 -34.52 -6.57
N LYS A 90 59.65 -34.29 -7.85
CA LYS A 90 60.61 -35.11 -8.60
C LYS A 90 61.43 -34.14 -9.46
N ARG A 91 62.50 -33.57 -8.89
CA ARG A 91 63.68 -32.97 -9.54
C ARG A 91 64.47 -32.15 -8.51
N ALA A 92 65.35 -32.83 -7.79
CA ALA A 92 66.66 -32.38 -7.32
C ALA A 92 67.28 -33.58 -6.58
#